data_AF-A0A844WU65-F1
#
_entry.id   AF-A0A844WU65-F1
#
_cell.length_a   1.000
_cell.length_b   1.000
_cell.length_c   1.000
_cell.angle_alpha   90.00
_cell.angle_beta   90.00
_cell.angle_gamma   90.00
#
_symmetry.space_group_name_H-M   'P 1'
#
loop_
_entity.id
_entity.type
_entity.pdbx_description
1 polymer ?
#
loop_
_entity_poly.entity_id
_entity_poly.type
_entity_poly.pdbx_seq_one_letter_code
_entity_poly.pdbx_strand_id
1 'polypeptide(L)'
;MASLVNMNDAKLSLRDNRAIDAQNNVWLKIDVLDDKNRKRSGWVLVNGEGAKRVCCWDWFDFTQIKETASLKDIYLDADKSLKRNKDNHSLSGYKPTIKETLSILDKQYLVEENKYTSIKEASFQGIVNKPILYSALSRLLINYKSEWYSKVDAEGKLPEWEELNSEMTEDAKNLLGYLQTGDEAKFEAYLSSVGKAKDSPEAKGFETLRREISRFPADYKESPSKKLTKAQFEFYAKMEALEKQVTAWEKTKEKIKKMLWWDDVAKGLAKLKQQNDTPPENGEATNATTATTTATDTTPPATLSADGKAWFIHPITMHIFNFENCVCNKCINENQFKSIIPNDILHNGLFYKMNNDLKHTSLSTFLLKLNKYFIQYNVNSCLQKAHFISQILCESDFFRTAEEYKNKDGSTPSHWNNYKGGANYHGRGLIQITHDYNYDSFGKYINNNTLKDSPDIVCSSLDFTIESAFWYWINGSAWGNINSIAKNNDFLKVTMAINGGYNHVVERNKALITLYDKFNIKNCLLYHDVKFDNYSFGTSAMINSKWYENNKNKVQEVEEALSNFYTTLQKEN
;
A
#
# COMPACT_ATOMS: atom_id res chain seq x y z
N MET A 1 -21.81 23.17 9.33
CA MET A 1 -21.47 21.81 9.83
C MET A 1 -21.19 21.93 11.31
N ALA A 2 -21.75 21.05 12.15
CA ALA A 2 -21.33 20.95 13.54
C ALA A 2 -19.92 20.32 13.60
N SER A 3 -19.03 20.89 14.41
CA SER A 3 -17.67 20.37 14.59
C SER A 3 -17.60 19.72 15.97
N LEU A 4 -17.33 18.40 16.00
CA LEU A 4 -17.06 17.73 17.27
C LEU A 4 -15.56 17.75 17.52
N VAL A 5 -15.23 18.04 18.77
CA VAL A 5 -13.87 18.27 19.21
C VAL A 5 -13.60 17.34 20.37
N ASN A 6 -12.56 16.51 20.26
CA ASN A 6 -12.12 15.71 21.39
C ASN A 6 -11.42 16.64 22.40
N MET A 7 -12.06 16.86 23.55
CA MET A 7 -11.51 17.72 24.61
C MET A 7 -10.15 17.25 25.14
N ASN A 8 -9.82 15.98 24.94
CA ASN A 8 -8.55 15.37 25.33
C ASN A 8 -7.53 15.28 24.17
N ASP A 9 -7.83 15.87 23.01
CA ASP A 9 -6.85 15.96 21.92
C ASP A 9 -5.62 16.75 22.41
N ALA A 10 -4.45 16.13 22.28
CA ALA A 10 -3.17 16.71 22.70
C ALA A 10 -2.90 18.07 22.04
N LYS A 11 -3.46 18.35 20.85
CA LYS A 11 -3.33 19.66 20.19
C LYS A 11 -4.18 20.74 20.84
N LEU A 12 -5.30 20.38 21.44
CA LEU A 12 -6.23 21.31 22.07
C LEU A 12 -5.95 21.51 23.56
N SER A 13 -5.22 20.59 24.19
CA SER A 13 -4.70 20.78 25.54
C SER A 13 -3.52 21.75 25.62
N LEU A 14 -2.94 22.14 24.47
CA LEU A 14 -1.90 23.17 24.40
C LEU A 14 -2.44 24.53 24.87
N ARG A 15 -1.61 25.29 25.60
CA ARG A 15 -1.96 26.61 26.15
C ARG A 15 -2.47 27.59 25.10
N ASP A 16 -2.00 27.48 23.86
CA ASP A 16 -2.40 28.38 22.77
C ASP A 16 -3.81 28.09 22.21
N ASN A 17 -4.38 26.92 22.54
CA ASN A 17 -5.67 26.45 22.03
C ASN A 17 -6.71 26.22 23.14
N ARG A 18 -6.35 26.46 24.40
CA ARG A 18 -7.25 26.35 25.56
C ARG A 18 -7.01 27.48 26.54
N ALA A 19 -8.07 28.21 26.85
CA ALA A 19 -8.06 29.29 27.82
C ALA A 19 -9.10 29.03 28.90
N ILE A 20 -8.84 29.58 30.09
CA ILE A 20 -9.80 29.64 31.19
C ILE A 20 -10.01 31.12 31.49
N ASP A 21 -11.27 31.57 31.49
CA ASP A 21 -11.59 32.96 31.82
C ASP A 21 -11.64 33.21 33.33
N ALA A 22 -11.88 34.46 33.74
CA ALA A 22 -11.94 34.85 35.15
C ALA A 22 -13.09 34.17 35.93
N GLN A 23 -14.09 33.64 35.24
CA GLN A 23 -15.22 32.89 35.81
C GLN A 23 -14.95 31.38 35.82
N ASN A 24 -13.72 30.96 35.52
CA ASN A 24 -13.30 29.58 35.44
C ASN A 24 -13.96 28.78 34.29
N ASN A 25 -14.51 29.46 33.27
CA ASN A 25 -15.06 28.77 32.11
C ASN A 25 -13.96 28.37 31.13
N VAL A 26 -14.13 27.21 30.49
CA VAL A 26 -13.18 26.68 29.52
C VAL A 26 -13.55 27.14 28.11
N TRP A 27 -12.59 27.79 27.46
CA TRP A 27 -12.65 28.18 26.07
C TRP A 27 -11.68 27.32 25.26
N LEU A 28 -12.15 26.79 24.13
CA LEU A 28 -11.33 26.05 23.19
C LEU A 28 -11.24 26.80 21.87
N LYS A 29 -10.03 26.94 21.35
CA LYS A 29 -9.80 27.44 20.01
C LYS A 29 -10.03 26.30 19.03
N ILE A 30 -11.07 26.42 18.22
CA ILE A 30 -11.46 25.42 17.24
C ILE A 30 -11.30 25.96 15.85
N ASP A 31 -11.17 25.04 14.90
CA ASP A 31 -11.14 25.35 13.49
C ASP A 31 -12.47 24.93 12.84
N VAL A 32 -13.02 25.78 11.98
CA VAL A 32 -14.19 25.50 11.14
C VAL A 32 -13.85 25.84 9.68
N LEU A 33 -14.62 25.31 8.74
CA LEU A 33 -14.52 25.70 7.33
C LEU A 33 -15.62 26.71 7.00
N ASP A 34 -15.26 27.79 6.29
CA ASP A 34 -16.25 28.71 5.72
C ASP A 34 -16.87 28.16 4.41
N ASP A 35 -17.72 28.96 3.80
CA ASP A 35 -18.40 28.68 2.53
C ASP A 35 -17.43 28.47 1.35
N LYS A 36 -16.18 28.89 1.49
CA LYS A 36 -15.11 28.76 0.50
C LYS A 36 -14.09 27.68 0.86
N ASN A 37 -14.42 26.83 1.84
CA ASN A 37 -13.55 25.80 2.42
C ASN A 37 -12.26 26.34 3.05
N ARG A 38 -12.23 27.62 3.45
CA ARG A 38 -11.09 28.20 4.16
C ARG A 38 -11.21 27.89 5.63
N LYS A 39 -10.07 27.57 6.21
CA LYS A 39 -9.93 27.36 7.65
C LYS A 39 -10.15 28.69 8.39
N ARG A 40 -11.12 28.73 9.29
CA ARG A 40 -11.40 29.83 10.21
C ARG A 40 -11.24 29.33 11.63
N SER A 41 -10.40 30.00 12.41
CA SER A 41 -10.21 29.67 13.83
C SER A 41 -11.02 30.62 14.70
N GLY A 42 -11.69 30.09 15.71
CA GLY A 42 -12.47 30.86 16.67
C GLY A 42 -12.44 30.22 18.05
N TRP A 43 -12.72 31.03 19.09
CA TRP A 43 -12.87 30.54 20.45
C TRP A 43 -14.32 30.15 20.70
N VAL A 44 -14.52 28.95 21.23
CA VAL A 44 -15.84 28.42 21.61
C VAL A 44 -15.83 28.08 23.09
N LEU A 45 -16.85 28.58 23.78
CA LEU A 45 -17.12 28.28 25.18
C LEU A 45 -17.67 26.85 25.29
N VAL A 46 -17.00 25.97 26.04
CA VAL A 46 -17.32 24.52 26.08
C VAL A 46 -18.76 24.25 26.51
N ASN A 47 -19.32 25.07 27.40
CA ASN A 47 -20.70 24.98 27.89
C ASN A 47 -21.54 26.21 27.50
N GLY A 48 -21.15 26.90 26.42
CA GLY A 48 -21.83 28.10 25.94
C GLY A 48 -22.93 27.81 24.94
N GLU A 49 -23.63 28.87 24.53
CA GLU A 49 -24.59 28.82 23.44
C GLU A 49 -23.93 28.31 22.15
N GLY A 50 -24.52 27.30 21.51
CA GLY A 50 -23.98 26.65 20.31
C GLY A 50 -22.94 25.55 20.58
N ALA A 51 -22.60 25.25 21.83
CA ALA A 51 -21.75 24.12 22.20
C ALA A 51 -22.54 23.05 22.99
N LYS A 52 -22.42 21.79 22.58
CA LYS A 52 -23.03 20.64 23.26
C LYS A 52 -21.94 19.63 23.61
N ARG A 53 -21.85 19.26 24.89
CA ARG A 53 -20.98 18.17 25.34
C ARG A 53 -21.68 16.84 25.07
N VAL A 54 -20.95 15.90 24.49
CA VAL A 54 -21.49 14.61 24.04
C VAL A 54 -20.57 13.49 24.52
N CYS A 55 -21.15 12.34 24.85
CA CYS A 55 -20.42 11.11 25.09
C CYS A 55 -19.88 10.53 23.77
N CYS A 56 -18.80 9.74 23.80
CA CYS A 56 -18.36 8.99 22.61
C CYS A 56 -19.41 7.97 22.13
N TRP A 57 -20.39 7.65 22.96
CA TRP A 57 -21.53 6.77 22.66
C TRP A 57 -22.79 7.54 22.27
N ASP A 58 -22.73 8.87 22.14
CA ASP A 58 -23.84 9.67 21.66
C ASP A 58 -23.84 9.72 20.12
N TRP A 59 -24.82 9.07 19.50
CA TRP A 59 -24.90 8.91 18.03
C TRP A 59 -25.70 10.01 17.32
N PHE A 60 -26.09 11.09 18.00
CA PHE A 60 -27.10 12.03 17.51
C PHE A 60 -26.66 12.95 16.34
N ASP A 61 -25.39 12.90 15.92
CA ASP A 61 -24.81 13.77 14.88
C ASP A 61 -24.20 13.01 13.69
N PHE A 62 -24.50 11.73 13.52
CA PHE A 62 -24.03 10.98 12.36
C PHE A 62 -24.87 11.30 11.12
N THR A 63 -24.20 11.60 10.00
CA THR A 63 -24.87 11.77 8.71
C THR A 63 -25.39 10.42 8.27
N GLN A 64 -26.71 10.28 8.27
CA GLN A 64 -27.41 9.08 7.85
C GLN A 64 -27.70 9.12 6.34
N ILE A 65 -27.15 8.16 5.61
CA ILE A 65 -27.33 8.00 4.16
C ILE A 65 -28.15 6.74 3.95
N LYS A 66 -29.29 6.85 3.27
CA LYS A 66 -30.02 5.68 2.76
C LYS A 66 -29.57 5.41 1.33
N GLU A 67 -29.02 4.24 1.10
CA GLU A 67 -28.50 3.78 -0.19
C GLU A 67 -29.34 2.60 -0.68
N THR A 68 -30.02 2.80 -1.81
CA THR A 68 -30.88 1.79 -2.43
C THR A 68 -30.28 1.21 -3.71
N ALA A 69 -29.12 1.70 -4.13
CA ALA A 69 -28.40 1.18 -5.28
C ALA A 69 -27.90 -0.25 -5.06
N SER A 70 -27.77 -1.01 -6.13
CA SER A 70 -27.16 -2.34 -6.08
C SER A 70 -25.66 -2.24 -5.77
N LEU A 71 -25.06 -3.35 -5.34
CA LEU A 71 -23.61 -3.42 -5.13
C LEU A 71 -22.85 -3.07 -6.43
N LYS A 72 -23.36 -3.54 -7.58
CA LYS A 72 -22.83 -3.21 -8.90
C LYS A 72 -22.92 -1.72 -9.20
N ASP A 73 -24.05 -1.08 -8.93
CA ASP A 73 -24.22 0.36 -9.17
C ASP A 73 -23.25 1.19 -8.33
N ILE A 74 -23.05 0.82 -7.06
CA ILE A 74 -22.08 1.48 -6.17
C ILE A 74 -20.65 1.31 -6.71
N TYR A 75 -20.31 0.11 -7.19
CA TYR A 75 -19.02 -0.17 -7.82
C TYR A 75 -18.80 0.70 -9.07
N LEU A 76 -19.78 0.75 -9.98
CA LEU A 76 -19.69 1.54 -11.21
C LEU A 76 -19.57 3.04 -10.93
N ASP A 77 -20.28 3.54 -9.93
CA ASP A 77 -20.14 4.93 -9.50
C ASP A 77 -18.77 5.24 -8.92
N ALA A 78 -18.20 4.29 -8.17
CA ALA A 78 -16.86 4.44 -7.65
C ALA A 78 -15.80 4.38 -8.78
N ASP A 79 -15.93 3.49 -9.78
CA ASP A 79 -15.08 3.50 -10.99
C ASP A 79 -15.21 4.81 -11.76
N LYS A 80 -16.45 5.26 -11.99
CA LYS A 80 -16.74 6.55 -12.62
C LYS A 80 -16.04 7.69 -11.88
N SER A 81 -16.00 7.63 -10.55
CA SER A 81 -15.31 8.63 -9.75
C SER A 81 -13.81 8.71 -10.06
N LEU A 82 -13.16 7.60 -10.45
CA LEU A 82 -11.72 7.58 -10.77
C LEU A 82 -11.37 8.49 -11.95
N LYS A 83 -12.32 8.70 -12.87
CA LYS A 83 -12.20 9.58 -14.05
C LYS A 83 -12.64 11.02 -13.76
N ARG A 84 -13.03 11.32 -12.52
CA ARG A 84 -13.48 12.66 -12.10
C ARG A 84 -12.33 13.66 -12.07
N ASN A 85 -12.53 14.80 -12.68
CA ASN A 85 -11.60 15.92 -12.81
C ASN A 85 -12.38 17.24 -12.93
N LYS A 86 -11.67 18.35 -13.22
CA LYS A 86 -12.26 19.69 -13.36
C LYS A 86 -13.35 19.80 -14.45
N ASP A 87 -13.28 18.98 -15.50
CA ASP A 87 -14.15 19.06 -16.67
C ASP A 87 -15.43 18.22 -16.49
N ASN A 88 -15.46 17.28 -15.54
CA ASN A 88 -16.60 16.39 -15.26
C ASN A 88 -16.89 16.24 -13.75
N HIS A 89 -16.73 17.33 -13.00
CA HIS A 89 -16.80 17.34 -11.54
C HIS A 89 -18.21 17.21 -10.94
N SER A 90 -19.27 17.24 -11.73
CA SER A 90 -20.65 17.24 -11.20
C SER A 90 -20.92 16.05 -10.26
N LEU A 91 -21.50 16.35 -9.11
CA LEU A 91 -21.91 15.34 -8.12
C LEU A 91 -23.32 14.78 -8.37
N SER A 92 -24.09 15.34 -9.30
CA SER A 92 -25.50 14.95 -9.53
C SER A 92 -25.65 13.53 -10.06
N GLY A 93 -24.64 13.02 -10.77
CA GLY A 93 -24.64 11.70 -11.37
C GLY A 93 -24.11 10.58 -10.46
N TYR A 94 -23.95 10.81 -9.17
CA TYR A 94 -23.49 9.81 -8.20
C TYR A 94 -24.60 9.43 -7.19
N LYS A 95 -24.62 8.17 -6.79
CA LYS A 95 -25.47 7.61 -5.73
C LYS A 95 -25.16 8.28 -4.39
N PRO A 96 -26.13 8.33 -3.46
CA PRO A 96 -26.01 9.06 -2.20
C PRO A 96 -24.69 8.81 -1.44
N THR A 97 -24.24 7.56 -1.36
CA THR A 97 -23.01 7.19 -0.65
C THR A 97 -21.76 7.81 -1.27
N ILE A 98 -21.59 7.62 -2.58
CA ILE A 98 -20.45 8.10 -3.35
C ILE A 98 -20.49 9.64 -3.43
N LYS A 99 -21.67 10.21 -3.61
CA LYS A 99 -21.92 11.64 -3.66
C LYS A 99 -21.49 12.36 -2.38
N GLU A 100 -21.92 11.87 -1.21
CA GLU A 100 -21.57 12.51 0.06
C GLU A 100 -20.07 12.37 0.36
N THR A 101 -19.49 11.22 0.02
CA THR A 101 -18.05 10.98 0.18
C THR A 101 -17.23 11.95 -0.66
N LEU A 102 -17.55 12.09 -1.96
CA LEU A 102 -16.89 13.05 -2.84
C LEU A 102 -17.11 14.49 -2.38
N SER A 103 -18.32 14.83 -1.90
CA SER A 103 -18.64 16.14 -1.32
C SER A 103 -17.72 16.48 -0.14
N ILE A 104 -17.46 15.53 0.76
CA ILE A 104 -16.54 15.73 1.89
C ILE A 104 -15.09 15.83 1.41
N LEU A 105 -14.68 14.96 0.50
CA LEU A 105 -13.31 14.95 -0.04
C LEU A 105 -12.99 16.24 -0.79
N ASP A 106 -13.92 16.80 -1.58
CA ASP A 106 -13.70 18.05 -2.31
C ASP A 106 -13.43 19.24 -1.40
N LYS A 107 -14.02 19.25 -0.20
CA LYS A 107 -13.80 20.31 0.81
C LYS A 107 -12.37 20.37 1.33
N GLN A 108 -11.52 19.43 0.95
CA GLN A 108 -10.10 19.47 1.24
C GLN A 108 -9.37 20.59 0.47
N TYR A 109 -9.96 21.12 -0.61
CA TYR A 109 -9.40 22.22 -1.39
C TYR A 109 -10.27 23.46 -1.28
N LEU A 110 -9.64 24.63 -1.45
CA LEU A 110 -10.37 25.89 -1.57
C LEU A 110 -11.25 25.85 -2.81
N VAL A 111 -12.46 26.41 -2.71
CA VAL A 111 -13.40 26.45 -3.84
C VAL A 111 -12.76 27.11 -5.08
N GLU A 112 -11.93 28.13 -4.87
CA GLU A 112 -11.26 28.84 -5.96
C GLU A 112 -10.18 28.03 -6.69
N GLU A 113 -9.68 26.93 -6.10
CA GLU A 113 -8.66 26.10 -6.75
C GLU A 113 -9.24 25.22 -7.86
N ASN A 114 -10.56 25.07 -7.96
CA ASN A 114 -11.24 24.19 -8.91
C ASN A 114 -10.67 22.75 -8.92
N LYS A 115 -10.28 22.24 -7.74
CA LYS A 115 -9.77 20.89 -7.56
C LYS A 115 -10.86 19.98 -7.03
N TYR A 116 -11.03 18.86 -7.72
CA TYR A 116 -12.06 17.88 -7.44
C TYR A 116 -11.42 16.51 -7.22
N THR A 117 -11.88 15.84 -6.19
CA THR A 117 -11.36 14.56 -5.74
C THR A 117 -12.04 13.38 -6.43
N SER A 118 -11.40 12.22 -6.34
CA SER A 118 -11.97 10.93 -6.72
C SER A 118 -11.83 9.94 -5.57
N ILE A 119 -12.55 8.82 -5.61
CA ILE A 119 -12.44 7.78 -4.57
C ILE A 119 -11.19 6.94 -4.84
N LYS A 120 -10.04 7.49 -4.44
CA LYS A 120 -8.72 6.83 -4.50
C LYS A 120 -7.92 7.17 -3.25
N GLU A 121 -6.94 6.33 -2.92
CA GLU A 121 -6.11 6.44 -1.71
C GLU A 121 -5.58 7.87 -1.48
N ALA A 122 -5.06 8.52 -2.54
CA ALA A 122 -4.51 9.87 -2.45
C ALA A 122 -5.52 10.92 -1.94
N SER A 123 -6.80 10.78 -2.26
CA SER A 123 -7.85 11.69 -1.78
C SER A 123 -8.06 11.53 -0.28
N PHE A 124 -8.01 10.30 0.23
CA PHE A 124 -8.15 10.04 1.67
C PHE A 124 -6.90 10.45 2.46
N GLN A 125 -5.71 10.32 1.89
CA GLN A 125 -4.49 10.87 2.52
C GLN A 125 -4.57 12.40 2.70
N GLY A 126 -5.23 13.10 1.77
CA GLY A 126 -5.43 14.55 1.81
C GLY A 126 -6.24 15.06 3.01
N ILE A 127 -7.04 14.20 3.65
CA ILE A 127 -7.89 14.55 4.80
C ILE A 127 -7.32 14.11 6.15
N VAL A 128 -6.28 13.26 6.20
CA VAL A 128 -5.73 12.71 7.46
C VAL A 128 -5.34 13.80 8.45
N ASN A 129 -4.79 14.91 7.95
CA ASN A 129 -4.37 16.05 8.78
C ASN A 129 -5.44 17.15 8.90
N LYS A 130 -6.70 16.87 8.54
CA LYS A 130 -7.84 17.80 8.54
C LYS A 130 -8.94 17.28 9.46
N PRO A 131 -8.87 17.52 10.79
CA PRO A 131 -9.75 16.90 11.78
C PRO A 131 -11.24 17.05 11.49
N ILE A 132 -11.67 18.20 10.98
CA ILE A 132 -13.08 18.48 10.64
C ILE A 132 -13.57 17.55 9.53
N LEU A 133 -12.80 17.43 8.44
CA LEU A 133 -13.18 16.59 7.28
C LEU A 133 -13.05 15.12 7.60
N TYR A 134 -12.00 14.74 8.33
CA TYR A 134 -11.84 13.37 8.82
C TYR A 134 -13.01 12.96 9.72
N SER A 135 -13.42 13.82 10.65
CA SER A 135 -14.58 13.58 11.51
C SER A 135 -15.90 13.56 10.74
N ALA A 136 -16.05 14.34 9.68
CA ALA A 136 -17.25 14.30 8.83
C ALA A 136 -17.32 12.96 8.08
N LEU A 137 -16.20 12.50 7.52
CA LEU A 137 -16.13 11.24 6.82
C LEU A 137 -16.36 10.04 7.74
N SER A 138 -15.77 10.04 8.95
CA SER A 138 -15.92 8.94 9.91
C SER A 138 -17.33 8.83 10.51
N ARG A 139 -18.19 9.81 10.25
CA ARG A 139 -19.58 9.88 10.74
C ARG A 139 -20.64 9.61 9.67
N LEU A 140 -20.25 9.11 8.51
CA LEU A 140 -21.21 8.61 7.55
C LEU A 140 -21.75 7.25 8.04
N LEU A 141 -23.04 7.20 8.36
CA LEU A 141 -23.76 5.94 8.57
C LEU A 141 -24.58 5.63 7.34
N ILE A 142 -24.25 4.53 6.70
CA ILE A 142 -24.85 4.15 5.43
C ILE A 142 -25.76 2.95 5.68
N ASN A 143 -27.05 3.18 5.47
CA ASN A 143 -28.05 2.15 5.39
C ASN A 143 -28.10 1.67 3.94
N TYR A 144 -27.41 0.57 3.66
CA TYR A 144 -27.45 -0.10 2.36
C TYR A 144 -27.77 -1.59 2.56
N LYS A 145 -28.30 -2.23 1.51
CA LYS A 145 -28.48 -3.69 1.52
C LYS A 145 -27.10 -4.33 1.44
N SER A 146 -26.52 -4.62 2.60
CA SER A 146 -25.20 -5.21 2.70
C SER A 146 -25.15 -6.59 2.04
N GLU A 147 -24.12 -6.78 1.22
CA GLU A 147 -23.79 -8.01 0.53
C GLU A 147 -23.43 -9.15 1.49
N TRP A 148 -23.16 -8.81 2.76
CA TRP A 148 -22.96 -9.75 3.86
C TRP A 148 -24.26 -10.33 4.42
N TYR A 149 -25.42 -9.76 4.04
CA TYR A 149 -26.75 -10.35 4.27
C TYR A 149 -27.29 -11.09 3.05
N SER A 150 -26.47 -11.26 2.01
CA SER A 150 -26.82 -12.07 0.85
C SER A 150 -27.14 -13.50 1.29
N LYS A 151 -28.25 -14.05 0.77
CA LYS A 151 -28.61 -15.44 0.99
C LYS A 151 -28.03 -16.28 -0.13
N VAL A 152 -27.50 -17.44 0.24
CA VAL A 152 -27.15 -18.47 -0.73
C VAL A 152 -28.44 -18.94 -1.40
N ASP A 153 -28.50 -18.89 -2.73
CA ASP A 153 -29.64 -19.38 -3.51
C ASP A 153 -29.68 -20.92 -3.57
N ALA A 154 -30.69 -21.47 -4.25
CA ALA A 154 -30.88 -22.92 -4.35
C ALA A 154 -29.71 -23.61 -5.09
N GLU A 155 -29.00 -22.87 -5.93
CA GLU A 155 -27.86 -23.31 -6.72
C GLU A 155 -26.52 -23.14 -5.97
N GLY A 156 -26.56 -22.67 -4.72
CA GLY A 156 -25.36 -22.47 -3.92
C GLY A 156 -24.58 -21.19 -4.25
N LYS A 157 -25.17 -20.24 -4.99
CA LYS A 157 -24.54 -18.96 -5.40
C LYS A 157 -25.02 -17.80 -4.54
N LEU A 158 -24.35 -16.65 -4.70
CA LEU A 158 -24.68 -15.41 -3.99
C LEU A 158 -25.14 -14.36 -5.02
N PRO A 159 -26.46 -14.17 -5.22
CA PRO A 159 -26.98 -13.36 -6.32
C PRO A 159 -26.38 -11.95 -6.39
N GLU A 160 -26.26 -11.24 -5.28
CA GLU A 160 -25.65 -9.89 -5.24
C GLU A 160 -24.18 -9.88 -5.68
N TRP A 161 -23.44 -10.97 -5.44
CA TRP A 161 -22.05 -11.12 -5.84
C TRP A 161 -21.92 -11.61 -7.30
N GLU A 162 -22.88 -12.40 -7.77
CA GLU A 162 -22.94 -12.82 -9.18
C GLU A 162 -23.20 -11.63 -10.10
N GLU A 163 -23.96 -10.61 -9.66
CA GLU A 163 -24.14 -9.35 -10.41
C GLU A 163 -22.81 -8.65 -10.73
N LEU A 164 -21.79 -8.79 -9.87
CA LEU A 164 -20.45 -8.21 -10.10
C LEU A 164 -19.61 -9.00 -11.11
N ASN A 165 -20.01 -10.21 -11.52
CA ASN A 165 -19.19 -11.03 -12.41
C ASN A 165 -18.86 -10.29 -13.71
N SER A 166 -19.84 -9.56 -14.28
CA SER A 166 -19.67 -8.78 -15.52
C SER A 166 -18.50 -7.80 -15.45
N GLU A 167 -18.24 -7.24 -14.27
CA GLU A 167 -17.17 -6.26 -14.07
C GLU A 167 -15.85 -6.88 -13.60
N MET A 168 -15.93 -8.00 -12.89
CA MET A 168 -14.78 -8.56 -12.16
C MET A 168 -14.06 -9.67 -12.93
N THR A 169 -14.80 -10.50 -13.67
CA THR A 169 -14.26 -11.75 -14.20
C THR A 169 -14.82 -12.17 -15.56
N GLU A 170 -15.95 -11.62 -16.01
CA GLU A 170 -16.67 -12.12 -17.18
C GLU A 170 -15.83 -12.04 -18.46
N ASP A 171 -15.11 -10.93 -18.68
CA ASP A 171 -14.18 -10.80 -19.80
C ASP A 171 -13.08 -11.87 -19.77
N ALA A 172 -12.50 -12.11 -18.60
CA ALA A 172 -11.49 -13.14 -18.41
C ALA A 172 -12.06 -14.55 -18.60
N LYS A 173 -13.30 -14.81 -18.14
CA LYS A 173 -14.01 -16.09 -18.33
C LYS A 173 -14.31 -16.34 -19.81
N ASN A 174 -14.78 -15.31 -20.51
CA ASN A 174 -15.10 -15.36 -21.92
C ASN A 174 -13.85 -15.62 -22.76
N LEU A 175 -12.80 -14.84 -22.53
CA LEU A 175 -11.52 -15.02 -23.21
C LEU A 175 -10.88 -16.37 -22.88
N LEU A 176 -10.88 -16.79 -21.61
CA LEU A 176 -10.38 -18.11 -21.21
C LEU A 176 -11.18 -19.24 -21.87
N GLY A 177 -12.51 -19.12 -21.93
CA GLY A 177 -13.37 -20.07 -22.62
C GLY A 177 -13.01 -20.18 -24.11
N TYR A 178 -12.85 -19.05 -24.79
CA TYR A 178 -12.36 -19.03 -26.16
C TYR A 178 -11.00 -19.72 -26.31
N LEU A 179 -10.02 -19.36 -25.47
CA LEU A 179 -8.67 -19.93 -25.51
C LEU A 179 -8.64 -21.45 -25.25
N GLN A 180 -9.53 -21.96 -24.39
CA GLN A 180 -9.57 -23.38 -24.02
C GLN A 180 -10.38 -24.22 -25.01
N THR A 181 -11.54 -23.75 -25.46
CA THR A 181 -12.50 -24.56 -26.23
C THR A 181 -12.67 -24.08 -27.68
N GLY A 182 -12.27 -22.85 -28.00
CA GLY A 182 -12.57 -22.22 -29.30
C GLY A 182 -14.00 -21.71 -29.40
N ASP A 183 -14.63 -21.37 -28.27
CA ASP A 183 -15.98 -20.82 -28.22
C ASP A 183 -16.01 -19.38 -28.78
N GLU A 184 -16.34 -19.25 -30.07
CA GLU A 184 -16.42 -17.97 -30.78
C GLU A 184 -17.46 -17.02 -30.17
N ALA A 185 -18.56 -17.53 -29.61
CA ALA A 185 -19.58 -16.68 -29.00
C ALA A 185 -19.01 -15.95 -27.76
N LYS A 186 -18.18 -16.64 -26.97
CA LYS A 186 -17.46 -16.01 -25.85
C LYS A 186 -16.42 -15.00 -26.32
N PHE A 187 -15.74 -15.26 -27.42
CA PHE A 187 -14.79 -14.30 -27.97
C PHE A 187 -15.47 -13.03 -28.46
N GLU A 188 -16.61 -13.16 -29.15
CA GLU A 188 -17.44 -12.04 -29.57
C GLU A 188 -17.99 -11.25 -28.39
N ALA A 189 -18.42 -11.93 -27.32
CA ALA A 189 -18.84 -11.28 -26.08
C ALA A 189 -17.71 -10.44 -25.44
N TYR A 190 -16.49 -10.99 -25.37
CA TYR A 190 -15.31 -10.26 -24.91
C TYR A 190 -14.95 -9.06 -25.80
N LEU A 191 -14.96 -9.23 -27.12
CA LEU A 191 -14.66 -8.13 -28.05
C LEU A 191 -15.71 -7.01 -27.95
N SER A 192 -16.98 -7.38 -27.77
CA SER A 192 -18.07 -6.42 -27.57
C SER A 192 -17.93 -5.63 -26.28
N SER A 193 -17.59 -6.28 -25.15
CA SER A 193 -17.44 -5.60 -23.86
C SER A 193 -16.27 -4.61 -23.85
N VAL A 194 -15.17 -4.95 -24.50
CA VAL A 194 -13.97 -4.10 -24.58
C VAL A 194 -13.98 -3.12 -25.77
N GLY A 195 -15.06 -3.11 -26.57
CA GLY A 195 -15.24 -2.20 -27.70
C GLY A 195 -14.25 -2.42 -28.86
N LYS A 196 -13.85 -3.67 -29.12
CA LYS A 196 -12.90 -4.05 -30.17
C LYS A 196 -13.60 -4.78 -31.31
N ALA A 197 -13.16 -4.52 -32.53
CA ALA A 197 -13.64 -5.20 -33.73
C ALA A 197 -12.90 -6.54 -33.94
N LYS A 198 -13.50 -7.46 -34.68
CA LYS A 198 -12.94 -8.81 -34.94
C LYS A 198 -11.63 -8.77 -35.74
N ASP A 199 -11.39 -7.71 -36.50
CA ASP A 199 -10.19 -7.50 -37.31
C ASP A 199 -9.07 -6.74 -36.57
N SER A 200 -9.30 -6.37 -35.30
CA SER A 200 -8.34 -5.60 -34.51
C SER A 200 -7.03 -6.37 -34.28
N PRO A 201 -5.89 -5.67 -34.07
CA PRO A 201 -4.63 -6.33 -33.74
C PRO A 201 -4.71 -7.23 -32.51
N GLU A 202 -5.49 -6.82 -31.50
CA GLU A 202 -5.71 -7.58 -30.27
C GLU A 202 -6.48 -8.87 -30.56
N ALA A 203 -7.54 -8.80 -31.38
CA ALA A 203 -8.32 -9.97 -31.78
C ALA A 203 -7.43 -11.00 -32.50
N LYS A 204 -6.63 -10.55 -33.47
CA LYS A 204 -5.65 -11.39 -34.19
C LYS A 204 -4.60 -11.99 -33.26
N GLY A 205 -4.20 -11.26 -32.23
CA GLY A 205 -3.31 -11.74 -31.18
C GLY A 205 -3.89 -12.92 -30.41
N PHE A 206 -5.17 -12.84 -30.02
CA PHE A 206 -5.86 -13.93 -29.33
C PHE A 206 -6.16 -15.12 -30.23
N GLU A 207 -6.51 -14.91 -31.50
CA GLU A 207 -6.62 -15.99 -32.50
C GLU A 207 -5.30 -16.74 -32.66
N THR A 208 -4.18 -16.01 -32.71
CA THR A 208 -2.84 -16.60 -32.77
C THR A 208 -2.55 -17.42 -31.52
N LEU A 209 -2.80 -16.85 -30.34
CA LEU A 209 -2.62 -17.53 -29.05
C LEU A 209 -3.44 -18.82 -28.99
N ARG A 210 -4.72 -18.77 -29.39
CA ARG A 210 -5.62 -19.93 -29.43
C ARG A 210 -5.09 -21.02 -30.34
N ARG A 211 -4.60 -20.65 -31.53
CA ARG A 211 -4.05 -21.59 -32.51
C ARG A 211 -2.82 -22.31 -31.97
N GLU A 212 -1.94 -21.60 -31.27
CA GLU A 212 -0.78 -22.22 -30.62
C GLU A 212 -1.20 -23.16 -29.47
N ILE A 213 -2.17 -22.76 -28.64
CA ILE A 213 -2.69 -23.61 -27.56
C ILE A 213 -3.33 -24.90 -28.10
N SER A 214 -4.04 -24.87 -29.23
CA SER A 214 -4.59 -26.11 -29.84
C SER A 214 -3.53 -27.13 -30.24
N ARG A 215 -2.27 -26.71 -30.40
CA ARG A 215 -1.17 -27.60 -30.81
C ARG A 215 -0.45 -28.24 -29.62
N PHE A 216 -0.90 -27.99 -28.39
CA PHE A 216 -0.28 -28.57 -27.21
C PHE A 216 -0.56 -30.08 -27.13
N PRO A 217 0.38 -30.87 -26.56
CA PRO A 217 0.16 -32.29 -26.29
C PRO A 217 -1.05 -32.49 -25.36
N ALA A 218 -1.87 -33.53 -25.54
CA ALA A 218 -3.13 -33.70 -24.81
C ALA A 218 -2.97 -33.72 -23.27
N ASP A 219 -1.82 -34.16 -22.79
CA ASP A 219 -1.48 -34.36 -21.37
C ASP A 219 -0.67 -33.21 -20.77
N TYR A 220 -0.56 -32.07 -21.48
CA TYR A 220 0.28 -30.93 -21.08
C TYR A 220 -0.03 -30.40 -19.68
N LYS A 221 -1.29 -30.46 -19.25
CA LYS A 221 -1.77 -29.92 -17.97
C LYS A 221 -1.21 -30.62 -16.74
N GLU A 222 -0.78 -31.88 -16.85
CA GLU A 222 -0.28 -32.65 -15.69
C GLU A 222 1.10 -32.15 -15.21
N SER A 223 1.94 -31.70 -16.15
CA SER A 223 3.27 -31.16 -15.84
C SER A 223 3.72 -30.19 -16.93
N PRO A 224 3.11 -28.99 -17.03
CA PRO A 224 3.31 -28.07 -18.15
C PRO A 224 4.78 -27.73 -18.42
N SER A 225 5.58 -27.55 -17.36
CA SER A 225 7.01 -27.21 -17.45
C SER A 225 7.91 -28.33 -17.99
N LYS A 226 7.43 -29.59 -17.99
CA LYS A 226 8.16 -30.74 -18.55
C LYS A 226 7.64 -31.15 -19.92
N LYS A 227 6.38 -30.84 -20.23
CA LYS A 227 5.67 -31.32 -21.42
C LYS A 227 5.56 -30.27 -22.53
N LEU A 228 5.77 -28.99 -22.21
CA LEU A 228 5.79 -27.90 -23.18
C LEU A 228 7.23 -27.45 -23.48
N THR A 229 7.48 -27.10 -24.73
CA THR A 229 8.69 -26.35 -25.10
C THR A 229 8.68 -24.95 -24.44
N LYS A 230 9.83 -24.29 -24.37
CA LYS A 230 9.94 -22.93 -23.80
C LYS A 230 8.92 -21.96 -24.43
N ALA A 231 8.82 -21.92 -25.76
CA ALA A 231 7.87 -21.08 -26.48
C ALA A 231 6.39 -21.44 -26.19
N GLN A 232 6.06 -22.74 -26.15
CA GLN A 232 4.71 -23.18 -25.79
C GLN A 232 4.37 -22.85 -24.34
N PHE A 233 5.34 -22.92 -23.43
CA PHE A 233 5.16 -22.57 -22.03
C PHE A 233 4.87 -21.07 -21.85
N GLU A 234 5.46 -20.19 -22.67
CA GLU A 234 5.14 -18.75 -22.67
C GLU A 234 3.69 -18.47 -23.11
N PHE A 235 3.19 -19.19 -24.11
CA PHE A 235 1.78 -19.12 -24.50
C PHE A 235 0.86 -19.70 -23.42
N TYR A 236 1.24 -20.83 -22.82
CA TYR A 236 0.51 -21.43 -21.70
C TYR A 236 0.41 -20.48 -20.50
N ALA A 237 1.50 -19.80 -20.14
CA ALA A 237 1.54 -18.86 -19.02
C ALA A 237 0.52 -17.72 -19.17
N LYS A 238 0.27 -17.25 -20.40
CA LYS A 238 -0.77 -16.22 -20.69
C LYS A 238 -2.17 -16.75 -20.40
N MET A 239 -2.48 -17.98 -20.80
CA MET A 239 -3.76 -18.63 -20.49
C MET A 239 -3.89 -18.95 -18.99
N GLU A 240 -2.81 -19.44 -18.36
CA GLU A 240 -2.76 -19.76 -16.94
C GLU A 240 -2.99 -18.52 -16.06
N ALA A 241 -2.51 -17.34 -16.49
CA ALA A 241 -2.78 -16.07 -15.81
C ALA A 241 -4.29 -15.74 -15.80
N LEU A 242 -4.99 -15.94 -16.92
CA LEU A 242 -6.44 -15.78 -17.00
C LEU A 242 -7.17 -16.79 -16.11
N GLU A 243 -6.73 -18.05 -16.10
CA GLU A 243 -7.28 -19.08 -15.22
C GLU A 243 -7.11 -18.74 -13.74
N LYS A 244 -5.95 -18.21 -13.35
CA LYS A 244 -5.67 -17.73 -11.99
C LYS A 244 -6.59 -16.57 -11.62
N GLN A 245 -6.81 -15.61 -12.53
CA GLN A 245 -7.71 -14.47 -12.31
C GLN A 245 -9.15 -14.94 -12.06
N VAL A 246 -9.68 -15.79 -12.95
CA VAL A 246 -11.04 -16.35 -12.81
C VAL A 246 -11.18 -17.14 -11.51
N THR A 247 -10.18 -17.98 -11.20
CA THR A 247 -10.17 -18.79 -9.97
C THR A 247 -10.10 -17.94 -8.71
N ALA A 248 -9.36 -16.82 -8.73
CA ALA A 248 -9.24 -15.94 -7.58
C ALA A 248 -10.57 -15.29 -7.20
N TRP A 249 -11.37 -14.89 -8.19
CA TRP A 249 -12.71 -14.34 -7.96
C TRP A 249 -13.64 -15.39 -7.34
N GLU A 250 -13.68 -16.60 -7.89
CA GLU A 250 -14.50 -17.69 -7.33
C GLU A 250 -14.07 -18.06 -5.90
N LYS A 251 -12.76 -18.14 -5.63
CA LYS A 251 -12.23 -18.35 -4.27
C LYS A 251 -12.63 -17.23 -3.31
N THR A 252 -12.75 -15.99 -3.80
CA THR A 252 -13.17 -14.85 -2.98
C THR A 252 -14.63 -14.98 -2.58
N LYS A 253 -15.52 -15.29 -3.52
CA LYS A 253 -16.93 -15.60 -3.23
C LYS A 253 -17.07 -16.75 -2.24
N GLU A 254 -16.28 -17.82 -2.37
CA GLU A 254 -16.26 -18.93 -1.39
C GLU A 254 -15.81 -18.52 0.01
N LYS A 255 -14.84 -17.61 0.13
CA LYS A 255 -14.46 -17.06 1.44
C LYS A 255 -15.59 -16.24 2.06
N ILE A 256 -16.28 -15.44 1.25
CA ILE A 256 -17.41 -14.61 1.69
C ILE A 256 -18.56 -15.49 2.18
N LYS A 257 -18.89 -16.59 1.47
CA LYS A 257 -19.90 -17.57 1.94
C LYS A 257 -19.65 -18.04 3.37
N LYS A 258 -18.38 -18.30 3.72
CA LYS A 258 -17.97 -18.71 5.07
C LYS A 258 -18.09 -17.62 6.12
N MET A 259 -18.26 -16.36 5.71
CA MET A 259 -18.40 -15.19 6.59
C MET A 259 -19.86 -14.74 6.78
N LEU A 260 -20.83 -15.38 6.11
CA LEU A 260 -22.26 -15.07 6.21
C LEU A 260 -22.90 -15.46 7.56
N TRP A 261 -22.13 -16.05 8.49
CA TRP A 261 -22.56 -16.31 9.88
C TRP A 261 -22.99 -15.03 10.62
N TRP A 262 -22.66 -13.85 10.10
CA TRP A 262 -23.08 -12.57 10.68
C TRP A 262 -24.61 -12.39 10.75
N ASP A 263 -25.37 -12.98 9.82
CA ASP A 263 -26.84 -12.97 9.88
C ASP A 263 -27.36 -13.75 11.10
N ASP A 264 -26.74 -14.89 11.42
CA ASP A 264 -27.07 -15.68 12.61
C ASP A 264 -26.68 -14.94 13.91
N VAL A 265 -25.56 -14.23 13.90
CA VAL A 265 -25.16 -13.35 15.03
C VAL A 265 -26.14 -12.22 15.24
N ALA A 266 -26.52 -11.51 14.17
CA ALA A 266 -27.46 -10.40 14.24
C ALA A 266 -28.83 -10.87 14.77
N LYS A 267 -29.32 -12.01 14.28
CA LYS A 267 -30.55 -12.65 14.79
C LYS A 267 -30.41 -13.10 16.24
N GLY A 268 -29.26 -13.66 16.63
CA GLY A 268 -28.97 -14.07 18.00
C GLY A 268 -28.98 -12.87 18.97
N LEU A 269 -28.34 -11.76 18.58
CA LEU A 269 -28.32 -10.51 19.34
C LEU A 269 -29.71 -9.87 19.43
N ALA A 270 -30.51 -9.91 18.36
CA ALA A 270 -31.89 -9.41 18.37
C ALA A 270 -32.79 -10.21 19.33
N LYS A 271 -32.63 -11.55 19.38
CA LYS A 271 -33.35 -12.41 20.32
C LYS A 271 -32.96 -12.16 21.79
N LEU A 272 -31.68 -11.92 22.06
CA LEU A 272 -31.19 -11.56 23.40
C LEU A 272 -31.79 -10.24 23.91
N LYS A 273 -32.02 -9.26 23.02
CA LYS A 273 -32.70 -8.01 23.39
C LYS A 273 -34.18 -8.21 23.74
N GLN A 274 -34.89 -9.05 23.00
CA GLN A 274 -36.31 -9.35 23.29
C GLN A 274 -36.52 -10.09 24.61
N GLN A 275 -35.57 -10.93 25.04
CA GLN A 275 -35.67 -11.64 26.33
C GLN A 275 -35.44 -10.73 27.54
N ASN A 276 -34.69 -9.63 27.40
CA ASN A 276 -34.41 -8.72 28.51
C ASN A 276 -35.49 -7.65 28.72
N ASP A 277 -36.44 -7.51 27.78
CA ASP A 277 -37.54 -6.53 27.86
C ASP A 277 -38.88 -7.16 28.30
N THR A 278 -38.91 -8.44 28.68
CA THR A 278 -40.12 -9.11 29.20
C THR A 278 -40.11 -9.12 30.73
N PRO A 279 -41.07 -8.48 31.45
CA PRO A 279 -41.13 -8.58 32.91
C PRO A 279 -41.50 -10.00 33.33
N PRO A 280 -40.98 -10.52 34.47
CA PRO A 280 -41.44 -11.80 35.00
C PRO A 280 -42.88 -11.66 35.50
N GLU A 281 -43.79 -12.46 34.93
CA GLU A 281 -45.14 -12.64 35.47
C GLU A 281 -45.11 -13.60 36.66
N ASN A 282 -45.51 -13.07 37.83
CA ASN A 282 -46.13 -13.73 38.99
C ASN A 282 -45.25 -14.68 39.83
N GLY A 283 -45.17 -14.61 41.16
CA GLY A 283 -45.80 -13.73 42.15
C GLY A 283 -45.52 -14.29 43.56
N GLU A 284 -45.40 -13.42 44.57
CA GLU A 284 -45.99 -13.55 45.93
C GLU A 284 -45.42 -12.47 46.87
N ALA A 285 -46.28 -11.99 47.75
CA ALA A 285 -46.18 -10.73 48.48
C ALA A 285 -45.22 -10.77 49.70
N THR A 286 -44.61 -9.62 50.05
CA THR A 286 -44.65 -9.04 51.41
C THR A 286 -44.00 -7.64 51.51
N ASN A 287 -44.83 -6.68 51.96
CA ASN A 287 -44.62 -5.47 52.76
C ASN A 287 -43.34 -4.58 52.67
N ALA A 288 -43.60 -3.33 52.26
CA ALA A 288 -43.14 -2.03 52.80
C ALA A 288 -41.63 -1.74 52.99
N THR A 289 -41.11 -0.70 52.31
CA THR A 289 -40.95 0.67 52.85
C THR A 289 -40.46 1.61 51.72
N THR A 290 -41.04 2.81 51.69
CA THR A 290 -40.76 3.97 50.84
C THR A 290 -39.29 4.37 50.74
N ALA A 291 -38.78 4.54 49.52
CA ALA A 291 -37.73 5.49 49.18
C ALA A 291 -38.00 6.07 47.79
N THR A 292 -38.37 7.34 47.77
CA THR A 292 -38.51 8.21 46.61
C THR A 292 -37.16 8.32 45.88
N THR A 293 -37.05 7.75 44.69
CA THR A 293 -35.92 8.00 43.77
C THR A 293 -36.37 8.92 42.64
N THR A 294 -35.72 10.08 42.63
CA THR A 294 -35.74 11.12 41.62
C THR A 294 -35.45 10.54 40.24
N ALA A 295 -36.22 10.96 39.23
CA ALA A 295 -36.01 10.66 37.84
C ALA A 295 -34.61 11.11 37.40
N THR A 296 -33.70 10.16 37.21
CA THR A 296 -32.49 10.38 36.41
C THR A 296 -32.87 10.23 34.95
N ASP A 297 -32.63 11.29 34.17
CA ASP A 297 -32.48 11.27 32.71
C ASP A 297 -31.44 10.21 32.31
N THR A 298 -31.85 8.96 32.22
CA THR A 298 -31.11 7.94 31.50
C THR A 298 -31.60 7.96 30.06
N THR A 299 -30.92 8.74 29.23
CA THR A 299 -30.98 8.60 27.77
C THR A 299 -30.79 7.12 27.43
N PRO A 300 -31.71 6.48 26.67
CA PRO A 300 -31.54 5.07 26.33
C PRO A 300 -30.23 4.87 25.56
N PRO A 301 -29.49 3.77 25.79
CA PRO A 301 -28.34 3.44 24.96
C PRO A 301 -28.81 3.30 23.50
N ALA A 302 -27.95 3.70 22.56
CA ALA A 302 -28.22 3.68 21.12
C ALA A 302 -28.97 2.40 20.69
N THR A 303 -30.27 2.53 20.44
CA THR A 303 -31.09 1.45 19.93
C THR A 303 -30.69 1.20 18.48
N LEU A 304 -30.42 -0.06 18.14
CA LEU A 304 -30.37 -0.51 16.74
C LEU A 304 -31.67 -0.11 16.04
N SER A 305 -31.64 0.08 14.73
CA SER A 305 -32.87 0.42 13.98
C SER A 305 -33.97 -0.60 14.27
N ALA A 306 -35.22 -0.15 14.25
CA ALA A 306 -36.39 -0.97 14.60
C ALA A 306 -36.54 -2.24 13.74
N ASP A 307 -35.85 -2.31 12.59
CA ASP A 307 -35.79 -3.47 11.70
C ASP A 307 -34.63 -4.44 11.99
N GLY A 308 -33.80 -4.16 13.01
CA GLY A 308 -32.67 -4.99 13.44
C GLY A 308 -31.48 -5.02 12.47
N LYS A 309 -31.47 -4.19 11.42
CA LYS A 309 -30.37 -4.14 10.44
C LYS A 309 -29.23 -3.27 10.95
N ALA A 310 -27.99 -3.77 10.83
CA ALA A 310 -26.84 -2.94 11.13
C ALA A 310 -26.72 -1.83 10.07
N TRP A 311 -26.56 -0.59 10.53
CA TRP A 311 -26.08 0.49 9.69
C TRP A 311 -24.57 0.40 9.68
N PHE A 312 -23.97 0.34 8.50
CA PHE A 312 -22.53 0.15 8.37
C PHE A 312 -21.86 1.49 8.13
N ILE A 313 -20.65 1.65 8.66
CA ILE A 313 -19.67 2.52 8.03
C ILE A 313 -19.30 1.77 6.74
N HIS A 314 -19.89 2.15 5.62
CA HIS A 314 -19.64 1.45 4.36
C HIS A 314 -18.14 1.50 4.09
N PRO A 315 -17.48 0.36 3.87
CA PRO A 315 -16.14 0.37 3.34
C PRO A 315 -16.30 0.70 1.86
N ILE A 316 -16.21 1.97 1.48
CA ILE A 316 -16.45 2.47 0.10
C ILE A 316 -15.49 1.83 -0.95
N THR A 317 -14.66 0.86 -0.58
CA THR A 317 -13.47 0.48 -1.32
C THR A 317 -12.88 -0.91 -1.02
N MET A 318 -13.56 -1.82 -0.31
CA MET A 318 -12.94 -3.14 -0.01
C MET A 318 -12.71 -4.04 -1.24
N HIS A 319 -13.20 -3.66 -2.43
CA HIS A 319 -12.81 -4.28 -3.72
C HIS A 319 -12.07 -3.33 -4.67
N ILE A 320 -12.15 -2.00 -4.48
CA ILE A 320 -11.29 -1.03 -5.21
C ILE A 320 -9.84 -1.05 -4.68
N PHE A 321 -9.62 -1.63 -3.49
CA PHE A 321 -8.31 -1.75 -2.88
C PHE A 321 -7.60 -3.10 -3.11
N ASN A 322 -8.10 -3.95 -4.01
CA ASN A 322 -7.51 -5.27 -4.25
C ASN A 322 -7.28 -5.65 -5.72
N PHE A 323 -6.91 -4.68 -6.56
CA PHE A 323 -6.04 -5.01 -7.68
C PHE A 323 -4.64 -5.30 -7.12
N GLU A 324 -3.92 -6.27 -7.69
CA GLU A 324 -2.57 -6.66 -7.25
C GLU A 324 -1.70 -5.42 -7.08
N ASN A 325 -1.66 -4.88 -5.87
CA ASN A 325 -1.14 -3.55 -5.66
C ASN A 325 0.36 -3.67 -5.48
N CYS A 326 1.09 -2.78 -6.15
CA CYS A 326 2.51 -2.60 -5.91
C CYS A 326 2.81 -2.35 -4.43
N VAL A 327 4.08 -2.43 -4.02
CA VAL A 327 4.49 -2.27 -2.61
C VAL A 327 4.46 -0.81 -2.09
N CYS A 328 3.80 0.09 -2.81
CA CYS A 328 3.65 1.49 -2.42
C CYS A 328 2.84 1.57 -1.11
N ASN A 329 3.38 2.26 -0.09
CA ASN A 329 2.82 2.40 1.27
C ASN A 329 2.51 1.07 1.99
N LYS A 330 3.02 -0.06 1.49
CA LYS A 330 2.76 -1.41 2.04
C LYS A 330 4.06 -2.09 2.43
N CYS A 331 4.01 -2.97 3.43
CA CYS A 331 5.13 -3.84 3.74
C CYS A 331 5.40 -4.80 2.57
N ILE A 332 6.67 -5.08 2.31
CA ILE A 332 7.06 -6.17 1.41
C ILE A 332 6.73 -7.48 2.12
N ASN A 333 5.99 -8.37 1.47
CA ASN A 333 5.67 -9.67 2.06
C ASN A 333 6.78 -10.71 1.80
N GLU A 334 6.73 -11.82 2.53
CA GLU A 334 7.78 -12.84 2.48
C GLU A 334 7.91 -13.50 1.11
N ASN A 335 6.83 -13.68 0.36
CA ASN A 335 6.88 -14.27 -0.98
C ASN A 335 7.56 -13.32 -1.99
N GLN A 336 7.21 -12.03 -1.93
CA GLN A 336 7.85 -10.99 -2.73
C GLN A 336 9.34 -10.91 -2.41
N PHE A 337 9.69 -10.93 -1.12
CA PHE A 337 11.09 -10.90 -0.70
C PHE A 337 11.83 -12.17 -1.14
N LYS A 338 11.30 -13.37 -0.92
CA LYS A 338 11.90 -14.63 -1.39
C LYS A 338 12.15 -14.64 -2.90
N SER A 339 11.26 -14.03 -3.69
CA SER A 339 11.37 -14.03 -5.16
C SER A 339 12.56 -13.24 -5.70
N ILE A 340 13.18 -12.37 -4.90
CA ILE A 340 14.37 -11.58 -5.26
C ILE A 340 15.65 -12.11 -4.61
N ILE A 341 15.54 -13.13 -3.75
CA ILE A 341 16.68 -13.68 -3.00
C ILE A 341 17.26 -14.87 -3.76
N PRO A 342 18.60 -14.92 -3.98
CA PRO A 342 19.26 -16.06 -4.60
C PRO A 342 19.02 -17.40 -3.87
N ASN A 343 18.96 -18.49 -4.63
CA ASN A 343 18.69 -19.84 -4.10
C ASN A 343 19.68 -20.29 -3.02
N ASP A 344 20.95 -19.91 -3.14
CA ASP A 344 21.96 -20.27 -2.14
C ASP A 344 21.67 -19.63 -0.78
N ILE A 345 21.08 -18.43 -0.75
CA ILE A 345 20.66 -17.78 0.49
C ILE A 345 19.37 -18.38 1.03
N LEU A 346 18.43 -18.77 0.15
CA LEU A 346 17.24 -19.51 0.58
C LEU A 346 17.61 -20.83 1.27
N HIS A 347 18.69 -21.48 0.84
CA HIS A 347 19.20 -22.71 1.45
C HIS A 347 20.05 -22.46 2.70
N ASN A 348 21.00 -21.52 2.63
CA ASN A 348 22.00 -21.31 3.67
C ASN A 348 21.59 -20.26 4.72
N GLY A 349 20.50 -19.53 4.53
CA GLY A 349 20.12 -18.38 5.37
C GLY A 349 20.88 -17.09 5.00
N LEU A 350 20.39 -15.96 5.52
CA LEU A 350 21.04 -14.65 5.30
C LEU A 350 22.39 -14.59 6.01
N PHE A 351 23.32 -13.85 5.44
CA PHE A 351 24.65 -13.59 6.00
C PHE A 351 25.49 -14.85 6.26
N TYR A 352 25.25 -15.94 5.52
CA TYR A 352 25.91 -17.22 5.77
C TYR A 352 27.44 -17.19 5.62
N LYS A 353 28.02 -16.16 4.98
CA LYS A 353 29.47 -15.95 4.88
C LYS A 353 30.06 -15.13 6.04
N MET A 354 29.23 -14.58 6.93
CA MET A 354 29.70 -13.90 8.13
C MET A 354 30.15 -14.91 9.20
N ASN A 355 30.98 -14.44 10.12
CA ASN A 355 31.47 -15.21 11.26
C ASN A 355 31.09 -14.55 12.59
N ASN A 356 29.83 -14.14 12.71
CA ASN A 356 29.27 -13.52 13.91
C ASN A 356 27.80 -13.95 14.10
N ASP A 357 27.12 -13.38 15.10
CA ASP A 357 25.76 -13.73 15.48
C ASP A 357 24.68 -13.40 14.42
N LEU A 358 25.00 -12.62 13.38
CA LEU A 358 24.09 -12.34 12.27
C LEU A 358 24.02 -13.49 11.27
N LYS A 359 24.98 -14.40 11.29
CA LYS A 359 25.03 -15.55 10.39
C LYS A 359 23.76 -16.39 10.51
N HIS A 360 23.20 -16.80 9.37
CA HIS A 360 21.97 -17.58 9.28
C HIS A 360 20.71 -16.87 9.83
N THR A 361 20.71 -15.53 9.84
CA THR A 361 19.50 -14.76 10.16
C THR A 361 18.32 -15.23 9.29
N SER A 362 17.16 -15.43 9.91
CA SER A 362 15.95 -15.84 9.18
C SER A 362 15.42 -14.72 8.28
N LEU A 363 14.91 -15.09 7.10
CA LEU A 363 14.31 -14.13 6.17
C LEU A 363 13.15 -13.35 6.80
N SER A 364 12.33 -14.01 7.61
CA SER A 364 11.17 -13.39 8.27
C SER A 364 11.60 -12.32 9.28
N THR A 365 12.59 -12.60 10.13
CA THR A 365 13.13 -11.64 11.10
C THR A 365 13.80 -10.46 10.40
N PHE A 366 14.59 -10.74 9.36
CA PHE A 366 15.21 -9.70 8.54
C PHE A 366 14.17 -8.79 7.89
N LEU A 367 13.18 -9.39 7.22
CA LEU A 367 12.13 -8.66 6.51
C LEU A 367 11.27 -7.82 7.45
N LEU A 368 10.98 -8.32 8.66
CA LEU A 368 10.26 -7.57 9.69
C LEU A 368 11.00 -6.28 10.06
N LYS A 369 12.31 -6.36 10.30
CA LYS A 369 13.13 -5.17 10.60
C LYS A 369 13.30 -4.26 9.38
N LEU A 370 13.51 -4.83 8.18
CA LEU A 370 13.60 -4.04 6.95
C LEU A 370 12.33 -3.22 6.71
N ASN A 371 11.14 -3.83 6.86
CA ASN A 371 9.86 -3.13 6.74
C ASN A 371 9.66 -2.06 7.84
N LYS A 372 10.07 -2.33 9.09
CA LYS A 372 10.07 -1.32 10.16
C LYS A 372 10.85 -0.08 9.73
N TYR A 373 12.06 -0.24 9.21
CA TYR A 373 12.90 0.90 8.83
C TYR A 373 12.42 1.62 7.55
N PHE A 374 11.80 0.91 6.59
CA PHE A 374 11.12 1.57 5.47
C PHE A 374 10.07 2.58 5.96
N ILE A 375 9.26 2.20 6.95
CA ILE A 375 8.25 3.07 7.56
C ILE A 375 8.91 4.22 8.34
N GLN A 376 9.87 3.88 9.22
CA GLN A 376 10.54 4.85 10.10
C GLN A 376 11.26 5.96 9.32
N TYR A 377 11.90 5.62 8.19
CA TYR A 377 12.65 6.57 7.36
C TYR A 377 11.85 7.15 6.19
N ASN A 378 10.54 6.88 6.14
CA ASN A 378 9.63 7.38 5.08
C ASN A 378 10.09 7.01 3.66
N VAL A 379 10.61 5.79 3.49
CA VAL A 379 10.97 5.19 2.21
C VAL A 379 9.80 4.31 1.77
N ASN A 380 8.68 4.98 1.45
CA ASN A 380 7.36 4.34 1.43
C ASN A 380 6.86 3.98 0.02
N SER A 381 7.28 4.71 -1.01
CA SER A 381 6.88 4.38 -2.38
C SER A 381 7.59 3.12 -2.88
N CYS A 382 6.92 2.39 -3.76
CA CYS A 382 7.45 1.19 -4.40
C CYS A 382 8.68 1.48 -5.27
N LEU A 383 8.73 2.65 -5.91
CA LEU A 383 9.91 3.13 -6.62
C LEU A 383 11.12 3.32 -5.68
N GLN A 384 10.93 4.02 -4.55
CA GLN A 384 12.00 4.22 -3.57
C GLN A 384 12.51 2.90 -2.97
N LYS A 385 11.59 1.99 -2.62
CA LYS A 385 11.92 0.65 -2.12
C LYS A 385 12.73 -0.15 -3.14
N ALA A 386 12.35 -0.11 -4.42
CA ALA A 386 13.06 -0.82 -5.46
C ALA A 386 14.49 -0.29 -5.66
N HIS A 387 14.66 1.04 -5.70
CA HIS A 387 15.99 1.66 -5.76
C HIS A 387 16.84 1.37 -4.52
N PHE A 388 16.26 1.40 -3.32
CA PHE A 388 16.98 1.06 -2.10
C PHE A 388 17.44 -0.40 -2.10
N ILE A 389 16.52 -1.33 -2.42
CA ILE A 389 16.79 -2.76 -2.39
C ILE A 389 17.79 -3.18 -3.46
N SER A 390 17.70 -2.63 -4.68
CA SER A 390 18.65 -2.97 -5.75
C SER A 390 20.09 -2.64 -5.35
N GLN A 391 20.28 -1.55 -4.61
CA GLN A 391 21.60 -1.10 -4.18
C GLN A 391 22.13 -1.97 -3.04
N ILE A 392 21.34 -2.19 -1.98
CA ILE A 392 21.80 -3.05 -0.86
C ILE A 392 22.00 -4.50 -1.30
N LEU A 393 21.25 -5.00 -2.29
CA LEU A 393 21.52 -6.32 -2.87
C LEU A 393 22.93 -6.36 -3.46
N CYS A 394 23.36 -5.36 -4.21
CA CYS A 394 24.72 -5.35 -4.75
C CYS A 394 25.78 -5.12 -3.67
N GLU A 395 25.58 -4.18 -2.74
CA GLU A 395 26.58 -3.86 -1.71
C GLU A 395 26.82 -5.00 -0.71
N SER A 396 25.81 -5.82 -0.43
CA SER A 396 25.89 -6.90 0.56
C SER A 396 26.18 -8.29 -0.05
N ASP A 397 26.65 -8.33 -1.31
CA ASP A 397 26.77 -9.58 -2.08
C ASP A 397 25.47 -10.40 -2.02
N PHE A 398 24.35 -9.74 -2.34
CA PHE A 398 22.98 -10.22 -2.28
C PHE A 398 22.52 -10.69 -0.89
N PHE A 399 23.05 -10.09 0.19
CA PHE A 399 22.88 -10.49 1.59
C PHE A 399 23.67 -11.75 2.02
N ARG A 400 24.73 -12.10 1.30
CA ARG A 400 25.67 -13.14 1.77
C ARG A 400 26.57 -12.65 2.90
N THR A 401 26.84 -11.35 2.97
CA THR A 401 27.60 -10.70 4.02
C THR A 401 27.05 -9.30 4.31
N ALA A 402 27.30 -8.77 5.50
CA ALA A 402 27.11 -7.35 5.82
C ALA A 402 28.44 -6.65 6.14
N GLU A 403 29.57 -7.32 5.89
CA GLU A 403 30.92 -6.84 6.15
C GLU A 403 31.81 -7.16 4.95
N GLU A 404 32.67 -6.22 4.59
CA GLU A 404 33.59 -6.35 3.46
C GLU A 404 34.54 -7.54 3.67
N TYR A 405 34.84 -8.27 2.59
CA TYR A 405 35.62 -9.50 2.69
C TYR A 405 37.09 -9.26 3.03
N LYS A 406 37.61 -10.09 3.93
CA LYS A 406 39.06 -10.29 4.07
C LYS A 406 39.62 -11.07 2.88
N ASN A 407 40.95 -11.07 2.75
CA ASN A 407 41.64 -11.93 1.81
C ASN A 407 41.33 -13.42 2.10
N LYS A 408 41.53 -14.28 1.11
CA LYS A 408 41.27 -15.73 1.24
C LYS A 408 42.07 -16.41 2.36
N ASP A 409 43.22 -15.85 2.73
CA ASP A 409 44.07 -16.31 3.82
C ASP A 409 43.68 -15.72 5.20
N GLY A 410 42.62 -14.91 5.26
CA GLY A 410 42.14 -14.24 6.46
C GLY A 410 42.85 -12.93 6.80
N SER A 411 43.83 -12.50 5.99
CA SER A 411 44.52 -11.22 6.19
C SER A 411 43.66 -10.02 5.76
N THR A 412 43.92 -8.86 6.34
CA THR A 412 43.26 -7.60 5.97
C THR A 412 43.73 -7.15 4.59
N PRO A 413 42.81 -6.87 3.63
CA PRO A 413 43.17 -6.35 2.32
C PRO A 413 43.97 -5.05 2.42
N SER A 414 45.02 -4.91 1.60
CA SER A 414 45.93 -3.75 1.70
C SER A 414 45.22 -2.42 1.41
N HIS A 415 44.20 -2.43 0.53
CA HIS A 415 43.42 -1.25 0.18
C HIS A 415 42.59 -0.71 1.34
N TRP A 416 42.34 -1.49 2.39
CA TRP A 416 41.61 -1.00 3.57
C TRP A 416 42.39 0.10 4.32
N ASN A 417 43.72 0.14 4.18
CA ASN A 417 44.51 1.23 4.73
C ASN A 417 44.25 2.58 4.04
N ASN A 418 43.59 2.58 2.89
CA ASN A 418 43.21 3.81 2.18
C ASN A 418 41.94 4.46 2.74
N TYR A 419 41.16 3.76 3.57
CA TYR A 419 40.04 4.39 4.27
C TYR A 419 40.56 5.45 5.25
N LYS A 420 39.91 6.61 5.30
CA LYS A 420 40.10 7.56 6.40
C LYS A 420 39.78 6.88 7.74
N GLY A 421 40.70 7.01 8.70
CA GLY A 421 40.70 6.25 9.96
C GLY A 421 41.42 4.90 9.91
N GLY A 422 41.82 4.42 8.73
CA GLY A 422 42.52 3.15 8.53
C GLY A 422 41.60 1.94 8.40
N ALA A 423 42.20 0.74 8.39
CA ALA A 423 41.53 -0.49 7.98
C ALA A 423 40.35 -0.92 8.87
N ASN A 424 40.22 -0.40 10.09
CA ASN A 424 39.09 -0.70 10.97
C ASN A 424 37.77 -0.09 10.46
N TYR A 425 37.81 0.88 9.55
CA TYR A 425 36.63 1.58 9.00
C TYR A 425 36.29 1.15 7.56
N HIS A 426 36.55 -0.12 7.24
CA HIS A 426 36.11 -0.79 6.00
C HIS A 426 34.60 -1.00 5.96
N GLY A 427 34.07 -1.48 4.84
CA GLY A 427 32.63 -1.58 4.62
C GLY A 427 31.89 -2.45 5.64
N ARG A 428 30.89 -1.87 6.33
CA ARG A 428 29.91 -2.62 7.15
C ARG A 428 28.48 -2.15 6.95
N GLY A 429 27.53 -3.00 7.31
CA GLY A 429 26.10 -2.77 7.11
C GLY A 429 25.65 -3.07 5.68
N LEU A 430 24.35 -2.95 5.42
CA LEU A 430 23.78 -3.36 4.12
C LEU A 430 24.17 -2.47 2.94
N ILE A 431 24.65 -1.25 3.19
CA ILE A 431 25.13 -0.32 2.16
C ILE A 431 26.65 -0.14 2.19
N GLN A 432 27.33 -0.88 3.07
CA GLN A 432 28.78 -0.82 3.26
C GLN A 432 29.29 0.59 3.60
N ILE A 433 28.83 1.17 4.72
CA ILE A 433 29.39 2.45 5.17
C ILE A 433 30.89 2.28 5.45
N THR A 434 31.69 3.25 5.02
CA THR A 434 33.15 3.25 5.08
C THR A 434 33.65 4.59 5.62
N HIS A 435 34.91 4.63 6.06
CA HIS A 435 35.58 5.82 6.61
C HIS A 435 35.10 6.25 8.01
N ASP A 436 36.06 6.61 8.87
CA ASP A 436 35.85 7.07 10.24
C ASP A 436 34.73 8.10 10.41
N TYR A 437 34.67 9.11 9.54
CA TYR A 437 33.66 10.16 9.62
C TYR A 437 32.22 9.66 9.43
N ASN A 438 31.99 8.63 8.60
CA ASN A 438 30.65 8.06 8.44
C ASN A 438 30.25 7.23 9.65
N TYR A 439 31.19 6.47 10.21
CA TYR A 439 30.99 5.75 11.47
C TYR A 439 30.67 6.71 12.60
N ASP A 440 31.48 7.75 12.81
CA ASP A 440 31.23 8.77 13.84
C ASP A 440 29.87 9.46 13.65
N SER A 441 29.52 9.81 12.41
CA SER A 441 28.22 10.46 12.09
C SER A 441 27.03 9.53 12.34
N PHE A 442 27.13 8.26 11.97
CA PHE A 442 26.09 7.27 12.25
C PHE A 442 25.97 7.02 13.76
N GLY A 443 27.09 6.87 14.47
CA GLY A 443 27.14 6.72 15.92
C GLY A 443 26.42 7.87 16.64
N LYS A 444 26.71 9.11 16.26
CA LYS A 444 26.01 10.30 16.77
C LYS A 444 24.51 10.26 16.48
N TYR A 445 24.12 9.86 15.27
CA TYR A 445 22.71 9.76 14.88
C TYR A 445 21.92 8.78 15.75
N ILE A 446 22.49 7.63 16.10
CA ILE A 446 21.85 6.64 16.98
C ILE A 446 22.14 6.88 18.48
N ASN A 447 22.74 8.01 18.85
CA ASN A 447 23.20 8.33 20.20
C ASN A 447 24.13 7.26 20.81
N ASN A 448 24.95 6.62 19.97
CA ASN A 448 25.97 5.66 20.37
C ASN A 448 27.37 6.17 20.04
N ASN A 449 27.93 6.96 20.96
CA ASN A 449 29.24 7.59 20.81
C ASN A 449 30.41 6.59 20.83
N THR A 450 30.20 5.33 21.23
CA THR A 450 31.27 4.30 21.21
C THR A 450 31.52 3.76 19.81
N LEU A 451 30.59 3.93 18.88
CA LEU A 451 30.69 3.39 17.52
C LEU A 451 31.88 3.96 16.75
N LYS A 452 32.29 5.21 17.03
CA LYS A 452 33.49 5.81 16.44
C LYS A 452 34.76 5.03 16.81
N ASP A 453 34.84 4.52 18.04
CA ASP A 453 36.01 3.81 18.57
C ASP A 453 35.85 2.28 18.43
N SER A 454 34.67 1.81 18.05
CA SER A 454 34.30 0.39 17.93
C SER A 454 33.39 0.17 16.71
N PRO A 455 33.94 0.27 15.48
CA PRO A 455 33.16 0.21 14.24
C PRO A 455 32.45 -1.14 14.02
N ASP A 456 32.91 -2.22 14.64
CA ASP A 456 32.27 -3.54 14.60
C ASP A 456 30.82 -3.54 15.10
N ILE A 457 30.44 -2.53 15.90
CA ILE A 457 29.08 -2.35 16.42
C ILE A 457 28.04 -2.31 15.29
N VAL A 458 28.38 -1.79 14.10
CA VAL A 458 27.47 -1.76 12.94
C VAL A 458 26.95 -3.16 12.57
N CYS A 459 27.78 -4.19 12.76
CA CYS A 459 27.45 -5.59 12.48
C CYS A 459 27.18 -6.42 13.74
N SER A 460 27.03 -5.79 14.91
CA SER A 460 26.75 -6.50 16.18
C SER A 460 25.27 -6.86 16.37
N SER A 461 24.37 -6.15 15.69
CA SER A 461 22.94 -6.42 15.74
C SER A 461 22.28 -6.14 14.40
N LEU A 462 21.19 -6.86 14.14
CA LEU A 462 20.46 -6.70 12.90
C LEU A 462 19.82 -5.31 12.76
N ASP A 463 19.49 -4.65 13.87
CA ASP A 463 19.00 -3.27 13.86
C ASP A 463 20.09 -2.31 13.35
N PHE A 464 21.31 -2.34 13.91
CA PHE A 464 22.38 -1.44 13.45
C PHE A 464 22.81 -1.72 12.01
N THR A 465 22.83 -3.00 11.61
CA THR A 465 23.19 -3.42 10.25
C THR A 465 22.20 -2.88 9.21
N ILE A 466 20.90 -2.88 9.50
CA ILE A 466 19.87 -2.35 8.60
C ILE A 466 19.77 -0.83 8.71
N GLU A 467 19.73 -0.29 9.92
CA GLU A 467 19.51 1.14 10.18
C GLU A 467 20.65 2.01 9.62
N SER A 468 21.89 1.53 9.65
CA SER A 468 23.03 2.20 9.00
C SER A 468 22.80 2.48 7.52
N ALA A 469 22.16 1.55 6.80
CA ALA A 469 21.85 1.73 5.38
C ALA A 469 20.77 2.79 5.16
N PHE A 470 19.71 2.81 5.99
CA PHE A 470 18.68 3.83 5.91
C PHE A 470 19.19 5.21 6.34
N TRP A 471 20.02 5.28 7.39
CA TRP A 471 20.69 6.51 7.79
C TRP A 471 21.54 7.06 6.64
N TYR A 472 22.36 6.22 6.00
CA TYR A 472 23.18 6.67 4.88
C TYR A 472 22.32 7.16 3.71
N TRP A 473 21.26 6.41 3.39
CA TRP A 473 20.31 6.75 2.33
C TRP A 473 19.64 8.11 2.52
N ILE A 474 19.31 8.49 3.76
CA ILE A 474 18.61 9.74 4.06
C ILE A 474 19.58 10.89 4.38
N ASN A 475 20.67 10.61 5.10
CA ASN A 475 21.52 11.62 5.73
C ASN A 475 23.01 11.49 5.39
N GLY A 476 23.51 10.28 5.15
CA GLY A 476 24.96 10.02 5.08
C GLY A 476 25.60 10.28 3.71
N SER A 477 24.82 10.31 2.63
CA SER A 477 25.39 10.53 1.30
C SER A 477 25.81 11.99 1.08
N ALA A 478 27.02 12.17 0.51
CA ALA A 478 27.50 13.48 0.05
C ALA A 478 26.66 14.09 -1.08
N TRP A 479 25.80 13.29 -1.73
CA TRP A 479 24.87 13.74 -2.77
C TRP A 479 23.50 14.15 -2.19
N GLY A 480 23.39 14.21 -0.86
CA GLY A 480 22.17 14.55 -0.14
C GLY A 480 21.23 13.35 0.04
N ASN A 481 19.96 13.64 0.31
CA ASN A 481 18.95 12.62 0.56
C ASN A 481 18.64 11.81 -0.72
N ILE A 482 19.11 10.56 -0.76
CA ILE A 482 18.97 9.65 -1.91
C ILE A 482 17.50 9.29 -2.15
N ASN A 483 16.67 9.30 -1.11
CA ASN A 483 15.23 9.02 -1.24
C ASN A 483 14.50 9.98 -2.19
N SER A 484 14.97 11.23 -2.27
CA SER A 484 14.46 12.24 -3.21
C SER A 484 14.93 11.99 -4.65
N ILE A 485 16.14 11.44 -4.81
CA ILE A 485 16.72 11.08 -6.11
C ILE A 485 15.98 9.85 -6.67
N ALA A 486 15.80 8.83 -5.83
CA ALA A 486 15.06 7.61 -6.17
C ALA A 486 13.60 7.90 -6.54
N LYS A 487 12.95 8.89 -5.91
CA LYS A 487 11.59 9.33 -6.27
C LYS A 487 11.47 9.79 -7.74
N ASN A 488 12.56 10.28 -8.33
CA ASN A 488 12.62 10.72 -9.72
C ASN A 488 13.09 9.62 -10.69
N ASN A 489 13.25 8.38 -10.21
CA ASN A 489 13.79 7.27 -10.98
C ASN A 489 15.20 7.53 -11.58
N ASP A 490 16.01 8.37 -10.94
CA ASP A 490 17.36 8.71 -11.41
C ASP A 490 18.39 7.67 -10.95
N PHE A 491 18.35 6.49 -11.58
CA PHE A 491 19.18 5.34 -11.23
C PHE A 491 20.69 5.63 -11.21
N LEU A 492 21.19 6.40 -12.18
CA LEU A 492 22.62 6.71 -12.28
C LEU A 492 23.07 7.59 -11.11
N LYS A 493 22.27 8.59 -10.76
CA LYS A 493 22.57 9.45 -9.60
C LYS A 493 22.43 8.69 -8.28
N VAL A 494 21.45 7.80 -8.14
CA VAL A 494 21.36 6.90 -6.98
C VAL A 494 22.62 6.03 -6.86
N THR A 495 23.08 5.43 -7.95
CA THR A 495 24.28 4.58 -7.96
C THR A 495 25.54 5.37 -7.60
N MET A 496 25.71 6.56 -8.17
CA MET A 496 26.79 7.47 -7.82
C MET A 496 26.77 7.89 -6.34
N ALA A 497 25.58 8.16 -5.79
CA ALA A 497 25.42 8.60 -4.41
C ALA A 497 25.83 7.55 -3.37
N ILE A 498 25.88 6.28 -3.78
CA ILE A 498 26.18 5.14 -2.91
C ILE A 498 27.61 4.66 -3.13
N ASN A 499 27.96 4.38 -4.39
CA ASN A 499 29.24 3.75 -4.73
C ASN A 499 30.37 4.78 -4.98
N GLY A 500 30.04 6.07 -5.14
CA GLY A 500 31.00 7.08 -5.59
C GLY A 500 31.48 6.87 -7.04
N GLY A 501 30.80 6.00 -7.78
CA GLY A 501 31.16 5.50 -9.09
C GLY A 501 30.07 4.59 -9.66
N TYR A 502 30.43 3.78 -10.67
CA TYR A 502 29.50 2.90 -11.39
C TYR A 502 29.97 1.44 -11.40
N ASN A 503 30.67 1.01 -10.35
CA ASN A 503 31.02 -0.39 -10.20
C ASN A 503 29.73 -1.22 -10.02
N HIS A 504 29.64 -2.32 -10.77
CA HIS A 504 28.46 -3.20 -10.82
C HIS A 504 27.16 -2.52 -11.26
N VAL A 505 27.25 -1.47 -12.09
CA VAL A 505 26.07 -0.70 -12.53
C VAL A 505 25.05 -1.57 -13.29
N VAL A 506 25.52 -2.55 -14.08
CA VAL A 506 24.64 -3.47 -14.82
C VAL A 506 23.90 -4.41 -13.85
N GLU A 507 24.59 -4.93 -12.85
CA GLU A 507 24.02 -5.82 -11.84
C GLU A 507 22.99 -5.09 -10.97
N ARG A 508 23.28 -3.85 -10.56
CA ARG A 508 22.32 -2.98 -9.83
C ARG A 508 21.06 -2.73 -10.66
N ASN A 509 21.25 -2.46 -11.96
CA ASN A 509 20.14 -2.23 -12.87
C ASN A 509 19.30 -3.51 -13.10
N LYS A 510 19.96 -4.66 -13.27
CA LYS A 510 19.29 -5.97 -13.34
C LYS A 510 18.45 -6.26 -12.10
N ALA A 511 18.98 -5.97 -10.91
CA ALA A 511 18.24 -6.11 -9.66
C ALA A 511 17.03 -5.16 -9.62
N LEU A 512 17.20 -3.92 -10.07
CA LEU A 512 16.14 -2.92 -10.15
C LEU A 512 15.00 -3.33 -11.12
N ILE A 513 15.33 -3.87 -12.30
CA ILE A 513 14.36 -4.43 -13.26
C ILE A 513 13.62 -5.63 -12.66
N THR A 514 14.33 -6.50 -11.94
CA THR A 514 13.70 -7.63 -11.26
C THR A 514 12.67 -7.15 -10.23
N LEU A 515 13.01 -6.10 -9.46
CA LEU A 515 12.09 -5.49 -8.49
C LEU A 515 10.89 -4.82 -9.16
N TYR A 516 11.08 -4.19 -10.32
CA TYR A 516 9.98 -3.61 -11.11
C TYR A 516 8.86 -4.62 -11.41
N ASP A 517 9.24 -5.86 -11.76
CA ASP A 517 8.30 -6.96 -11.94
C ASP A 517 7.78 -7.53 -10.62
N LYS A 518 8.67 -7.96 -9.72
CA LYS A 518 8.30 -8.69 -8.49
C LYS A 518 7.52 -7.85 -7.48
N PHE A 519 7.71 -6.53 -7.50
CA PHE A 519 6.94 -5.60 -6.67
C PHE A 519 5.74 -4.99 -7.41
N ASN A 520 5.40 -5.53 -8.57
CA ASN A 520 4.30 -5.12 -9.43
C ASN A 520 4.27 -3.61 -9.73
N ILE A 521 5.45 -3.00 -9.88
CA ILE A 521 5.58 -1.55 -10.10
C ILE A 521 5.05 -1.17 -11.48
N LYS A 522 5.18 -2.06 -12.46
CA LYS A 522 4.62 -1.92 -13.81
C LYS A 522 3.11 -1.64 -13.84
N ASN A 523 2.39 -2.15 -12.84
CA ASN A 523 0.94 -1.99 -12.69
C ASN A 523 0.60 -0.96 -11.60
N CYS A 524 1.57 -0.19 -11.11
CA CYS A 524 1.35 0.83 -10.09
C CYS A 524 0.63 2.06 -10.67
N LEU A 525 -0.50 2.44 -10.09
CA LEU A 525 -1.24 3.64 -10.51
C LEU A 525 -0.43 4.95 -10.46
N LEU A 526 0.63 5.03 -9.63
CA LEU A 526 1.50 6.20 -9.54
C LEU A 526 2.71 6.15 -10.48
N TYR A 527 3.11 4.95 -10.92
CA TYR A 527 4.39 4.73 -11.60
C TYR A 527 4.28 3.81 -12.83
N HIS A 528 3.08 3.56 -13.36
CA HIS A 528 2.86 2.66 -14.50
C HIS A 528 3.57 3.13 -15.78
N ASP A 529 3.80 4.44 -15.92
CA ASP A 529 4.52 5.04 -17.05
C ASP A 529 6.04 5.09 -16.84
N VAL A 530 6.51 4.77 -15.63
CA VAL A 530 7.94 4.81 -15.31
C VAL A 530 8.61 3.56 -15.86
N LYS A 531 9.53 3.76 -16.79
CA LYS A 531 10.34 2.68 -17.35
C LYS A 531 11.58 2.44 -16.50
N PHE A 532 11.86 1.16 -16.25
CA PHE A 532 13.05 0.71 -15.53
C PHE A 532 14.11 0.18 -16.52
N ASP A 533 14.11 0.73 -17.74
CA ASP A 533 15.00 0.35 -18.81
C ASP A 533 15.72 1.55 -19.43
N ASN A 534 16.76 1.23 -20.19
CA ASN A 534 17.63 2.15 -20.93
C ASN A 534 18.07 3.43 -20.19
N TYR A 535 18.48 3.32 -18.92
CA TYR A 535 19.04 4.47 -18.20
C TYR A 535 20.28 5.04 -18.93
N SER A 536 20.31 6.36 -19.10
CA SER A 536 21.40 7.09 -19.74
C SER A 536 21.72 8.37 -18.97
N PHE A 537 22.90 8.94 -19.18
CA PHE A 537 23.23 10.21 -18.52
C PHE A 537 22.39 11.36 -19.06
N GLY A 538 21.95 11.29 -20.32
CA GLY A 538 21.08 12.30 -20.94
C GLY A 538 19.77 12.56 -20.18
N THR A 539 19.26 11.56 -19.46
CA THR A 539 18.04 11.68 -18.63
C THR A 539 18.32 11.77 -17.13
N SER A 540 19.59 11.66 -16.73
CA SER A 540 20.02 11.74 -15.33
C SER A 540 20.44 13.15 -14.96
N ALA A 541 20.17 13.58 -13.73
CA ALA A 541 20.70 14.83 -13.21
C ALA A 541 22.24 14.79 -13.05
N MET A 542 22.87 13.62 -13.20
CA MET A 542 24.33 13.49 -13.24
C MET A 542 24.98 14.25 -14.40
N ILE A 543 24.28 14.48 -15.52
CA ILE A 543 24.83 15.21 -16.67
C ILE A 543 25.32 16.62 -16.30
N ASN A 544 24.71 17.22 -15.28
CA ASN A 544 25.04 18.58 -14.82
C ASN A 544 26.07 18.59 -13.68
N SER A 545 26.69 17.45 -13.36
CA SER A 545 27.62 17.32 -12.25
C SER A 545 29.08 17.53 -12.68
N LYS A 546 29.91 18.05 -11.77
CA LYS A 546 31.37 18.12 -11.98
C LYS A 546 32.00 16.74 -12.22
N TRP A 547 31.44 15.70 -11.62
CA TRP A 547 31.90 14.33 -11.84
C TRP A 547 31.74 13.94 -13.32
N TYR A 548 30.58 14.23 -13.92
CA TYR A 548 30.31 13.92 -15.33
C TYR A 548 31.28 14.66 -16.26
N GLU A 549 31.51 15.94 -16.02
CA GLU A 549 32.46 16.73 -16.82
C GLU A 549 33.89 16.20 -16.75
N ASN A 550 34.33 15.76 -15.58
CA ASN A 550 35.70 15.28 -15.37
C ASN A 550 35.92 13.81 -15.79
N ASN A 551 34.86 13.04 -16.08
CA ASN A 551 34.94 11.59 -16.28
C ASN A 551 34.28 11.12 -17.60
N LYS A 552 34.41 11.88 -18.69
CA LYS A 552 33.75 11.58 -19.99
C LYS A 552 34.03 10.16 -20.51
N ASN A 553 35.25 9.64 -20.39
CA ASN A 553 35.56 8.26 -20.79
C ASN A 553 34.76 7.24 -19.98
N LYS A 554 34.66 7.44 -18.66
CA LYS A 554 33.91 6.54 -17.79
C LYS A 554 32.40 6.61 -18.04
N VAL A 555 31.90 7.80 -18.36
CA VAL A 555 30.51 8.00 -18.80
C VAL A 555 30.22 7.12 -20.01
N GLN A 556 31.06 7.18 -21.05
CA GLN A 556 30.87 6.39 -22.26
C GLN A 556 30.88 4.89 -21.96
N GLU A 557 31.83 4.40 -21.15
CA GLU A 557 31.87 2.99 -20.75
C GLU A 557 30.57 2.53 -20.04
N VAL A 558 30.01 3.38 -19.18
CA VAL A 558 28.77 3.07 -18.45
C VAL A 558 27.57 3.07 -19.38
N GLU A 559 27.46 4.03 -20.29
CA GLU A 559 26.38 4.07 -21.28
C GLU A 559 26.44 2.87 -22.23
N GLU A 560 27.63 2.50 -22.71
CA GLU A 560 27.83 1.32 -23.54
C GLU A 560 27.47 0.03 -22.78
N ALA A 561 27.90 -0.12 -21.52
CA ALA A 561 27.59 -1.29 -20.71
C ALA A 561 26.08 -1.45 -20.48
N LEU A 562 25.38 -0.35 -20.16
CA LEU A 562 23.93 -0.35 -19.98
C LEU A 562 23.21 -0.66 -21.31
N SER A 563 23.58 0.02 -22.40
CA SER A 563 22.99 -0.19 -23.72
C SER A 563 23.14 -1.63 -24.21
N ASN A 564 24.33 -2.22 -24.06
CA ASN A 564 24.61 -3.62 -24.41
C ASN A 564 23.78 -4.60 -23.56
N PHE A 565 23.65 -4.32 -22.26
CA PHE A 565 22.80 -5.10 -21.37
C PHE A 565 21.33 -5.05 -21.82
N TYR A 566 20.80 -3.87 -22.15
CA TYR A 566 19.43 -3.71 -22.63
C TYR A 566 19.18 -4.39 -23.98
N THR A 567 20.15 -4.29 -24.89
CA THR A 567 20.07 -4.98 -26.19
C THR A 567 20.02 -6.50 -26.00
N THR A 568 20.76 -7.03 -25.03
CA THR A 568 20.71 -8.46 -24.69
C THR A 568 19.36 -8.84 -24.09
N LEU A 569 18.86 -8.05 -23.13
CA LEU A 569 17.53 -8.26 -22.53
C LEU A 569 16.39 -8.25 -23.55
N GLN A 570 16.45 -7.41 -24.59
CA GLN A 570 15.44 -7.36 -25.65
C GLN A 570 15.50 -8.55 -26.61
N LYS A 571 16.63 -9.26 -26.70
CA LYS A 571 16.77 -10.48 -27.52
C LYS A 571 16.32 -11.74 -26.78
N GLU A 572 16.29 -11.69 -25.45
CA GLU A 572 15.94 -12.82 -24.58
C GLU A 572 14.46 -12.88 -24.17
N ASN A 573 13.74 -11.76 -24.34
CA ASN A 573 12.28 -11.63 -24.17
C ASN A 573 11.59 -11.54 -25.53
#